data_AF-A0AAU0F2T2-F1
#
_entry.id   AF-A0AAU0F2T2-F1
#
_cell.length_a   1.000
_cell.length_b   1.000
_cell.length_c   1.000
_cell.angle_alpha   90.00
_cell.angle_beta   90.00
_cell.angle_gamma   90.00
#
_symmetry.space_group_name_H-M   'P 1'
#
loop_
_entity.id
_entity.type
_entity.pdbx_description
1 polymer ?
#
loop_
_entity_poly.entity_id
_entity_poly.type
_entity_poly.pdbx_seq_one_letter_code
_entity_poly.pdbx_strand_id
1 'polypeptide(L)'
;MTVLNAIVAKQLRVFKNEVDALIDGKNLKKDEAIFNVLREYIKESKKIMFEGDGYSEDWAKEAEKRGLNNLKTTPEALKYELNQKFIALYEELGIYNHREFEARNEIKLEKYSTNSDIEAKVLSDIARNHIIPAALNYQNRLIDNVKGLKEISVSKNSNL
;
A
#
# COMPACT_ATOMS: atom_id res chain seq x y z
N MET A 1 13.76 -1.13 -6.66
CA MET A 1 14.43 -2.37 -7.14
C MET A 1 15.20 -3.11 -6.05
N THR A 2 15.62 -2.48 -4.95
CA THR A 2 16.40 -3.16 -3.88
C THR A 2 15.68 -4.35 -3.23
N VAL A 3 14.41 -4.20 -2.84
CA VAL A 3 13.65 -5.23 -2.12
C VAL A 3 13.53 -6.53 -2.92
N LEU A 4 13.01 -6.45 -4.15
CA LEU A 4 12.80 -7.63 -5.00
C LEU A 4 14.12 -8.33 -5.32
N ASN A 5 15.15 -7.56 -5.68
CA ASN A 5 16.46 -8.12 -6.01
C ASN A 5 17.11 -8.79 -4.81
N ALA A 6 16.97 -8.23 -3.60
CA ALA A 6 17.48 -8.83 -2.37
C ALA A 6 16.79 -10.17 -2.08
N ILE A 7 15.45 -10.22 -2.18
CA ILE A 7 14.67 -11.46 -1.95
C ILE A 7 15.08 -12.53 -2.97
N VAL A 8 15.18 -12.19 -4.26
CA VAL A 8 15.61 -13.13 -5.30
C VAL A 8 17.04 -13.62 -5.04
N ALA A 9 17.96 -12.73 -4.67
CA ALA A 9 19.34 -13.12 -4.36
C ALA A 9 19.42 -14.10 -3.19
N LYS A 10 18.66 -13.86 -2.11
CA LYS A 10 18.56 -14.78 -0.98
C LYS A 10 17.96 -16.12 -1.41
N GLN A 11 16.88 -16.12 -2.18
CA GLN A 11 16.23 -17.35 -2.63
C GLN A 11 17.16 -18.21 -3.50
N LEU A 12 17.94 -17.59 -4.39
CA LEU A 12 18.91 -18.31 -5.22
C LEU A 12 20.05 -18.93 -4.39
N ARG A 13 20.51 -18.25 -3.32
CA ARG A 13 21.49 -18.82 -2.38
C ARG A 13 20.91 -20.02 -1.62
N VAL A 14 19.67 -19.91 -1.13
CA VAL A 14 18.97 -21.01 -0.44
C VAL A 14 18.81 -22.21 -1.37
N PHE A 15 18.30 -21.98 -2.59
CA PHE A 15 18.14 -23.02 -3.61
C PHE A 15 19.45 -23.75 -3.88
N LYS A 16 20.56 -23.02 -4.05
CA LYS A 16 21.87 -23.64 -4.27
C LYS A 16 22.26 -24.55 -3.10
N ASN A 17 22.16 -24.06 -1.86
CA ASN A 17 22.53 -24.83 -0.68
C ASN A 17 21.68 -26.10 -0.52
N GLU A 18 20.37 -26.03 -0.81
CA GLU A 18 19.46 -27.18 -0.75
C GLU A 18 19.78 -28.23 -1.82
N VAL A 19 20.12 -27.78 -3.04
CA VAL A 19 20.56 -28.68 -4.12
C VAL A 19 21.89 -29.33 -3.78
N ASP A 20 22.88 -28.56 -3.32
CA ASP A 20 24.20 -29.07 -2.94
C ASP A 20 24.09 -30.10 -1.79
N ALA A 21 23.22 -29.84 -0.80
CA ALA A 21 22.95 -30.79 0.29
C ALA A 21 22.35 -32.13 -0.19
N LEU A 22 21.53 -32.12 -1.25
CA LEU A 22 20.98 -33.34 -1.84
C LEU A 22 22.00 -34.11 -2.68
N ILE A 23 22.92 -33.39 -3.35
CA ILE A 23 24.03 -33.99 -4.10
C ILE A 23 24.99 -34.68 -3.12
N ASP A 24 25.46 -33.95 -2.11
CA ASP A 24 26.48 -34.45 -1.18
C ASP A 24 25.92 -35.47 -0.18
N GLY A 25 24.68 -35.28 0.29
CA GLY A 25 24.07 -36.11 1.33
C GLY A 25 23.41 -37.39 0.82
N LYS A 26 22.83 -37.37 -0.39
CA LYS A 26 22.09 -38.52 -0.97
C LYS A 26 22.74 -39.09 -2.24
N ASN A 27 23.90 -38.55 -2.64
CA ASN A 27 24.63 -38.96 -3.84
C ASN A 27 23.75 -38.93 -5.12
N LEU A 28 22.79 -38.01 -5.15
CA LEU A 28 21.86 -37.83 -6.26
C LEU A 28 22.58 -37.16 -7.43
N LYS A 29 22.16 -37.51 -8.66
CA LYS A 29 22.60 -36.74 -9.84
C LYS A 29 22.07 -35.31 -9.74
N LYS A 30 22.85 -34.36 -10.27
CA LYS A 30 22.53 -32.92 -10.24
C LYS A 30 21.10 -32.63 -10.71
N ASP A 31 20.67 -33.24 -11.83
CA ASP A 31 19.35 -33.00 -12.40
C ASP A 31 18.22 -33.53 -11.50
N GLU A 32 18.42 -34.68 -10.84
CA GLU A 32 17.47 -35.26 -9.91
C GLU A 32 17.35 -34.43 -8.62
N ALA A 33 18.48 -33.93 -8.11
CA ALA A 33 18.49 -33.03 -6.95
C ALA A 33 17.73 -31.73 -7.25
N ILE A 34 17.99 -31.10 -8.39
CA ILE A 34 17.29 -29.89 -8.84
C ILE A 34 15.78 -30.15 -8.96
N PHE A 35 15.39 -31.24 -9.60
CA PHE A 35 13.98 -31.57 -9.81
C PHE A 35 13.22 -31.79 -8.48
N ASN A 36 13.87 -32.42 -7.50
CA ASN A 36 13.28 -32.61 -6.18
C ASN A 36 13.05 -31.29 -5.44
N VAL A 37 14.02 -30.37 -5.44
CA VAL A 37 13.86 -29.05 -4.80
C VAL A 37 12.76 -28.23 -5.49
N LEU A 38 12.75 -28.19 -6.83
CA LEU A 38 11.72 -27.47 -7.59
C LEU A 38 10.31 -28.00 -7.31
N ARG A 39 10.16 -29.33 -7.15
CA ARG A 39 8.86 -29.93 -6.81
C ARG A 39 8.35 -29.45 -5.46
N GLU A 40 9.21 -29.32 -4.45
CA GLU A 40 8.80 -28.79 -3.14
C GLU A 40 8.47 -27.29 -3.23
N TYR A 41 9.25 -26.49 -3.95
CA TYR A 41 8.95 -25.06 -4.13
C TYR A 41 7.63 -24.81 -4.84
N ILE A 42 7.23 -25.65 -5.80
CA ILE A 42 5.91 -25.57 -6.45
C ILE A 42 4.79 -25.78 -5.42
N LYS A 43 4.96 -26.74 -4.50
CA LYS A 43 3.96 -26.98 -3.44
C LYS A 43 3.88 -25.81 -2.47
N GLU A 44 5.02 -25.27 -2.05
CA GLU A 44 5.09 -24.14 -1.10
C GLU A 44 4.53 -22.85 -1.70
N SER A 45 4.87 -22.55 -2.95
CA SER A 45 4.40 -21.34 -3.65
C SER A 45 2.94 -21.40 -4.06
N LYS A 46 2.31 -22.58 -4.10
CA LYS A 46 0.88 -22.73 -4.47
C LYS A 46 -0.04 -21.83 -3.65
N LYS A 47 0.30 -21.59 -2.39
CA LYS A 47 -0.49 -20.78 -1.45
C LYS A 47 -0.57 -19.30 -1.87
N ILE A 48 0.47 -18.76 -2.52
CA ILE A 48 0.56 -17.37 -2.96
C ILE A 48 0.08 -17.18 -4.42
N MET A 49 -0.07 -18.25 -5.19
CA MET A 49 -0.53 -18.19 -6.58
C MET A 49 -2.04 -17.96 -6.65
N PHE A 50 -2.44 -16.92 -7.37
CA PHE A 50 -3.85 -16.55 -7.57
C PHE A 50 -4.03 -15.96 -8.97
N GLU A 51 -4.98 -16.49 -9.72
CA GLU A 51 -5.26 -16.13 -11.13
C GLU A 51 -6.66 -15.50 -11.31
N GLY A 52 -7.33 -15.16 -10.20
CA GLY A 52 -8.65 -14.53 -10.20
C GLY A 52 -8.63 -13.00 -10.10
N ASP A 53 -9.77 -12.41 -9.77
CA ASP A 53 -9.89 -10.96 -9.57
C ASP A 53 -9.28 -10.52 -8.22
N GLY A 54 -8.12 -9.87 -8.29
CA GLY A 54 -7.37 -9.36 -7.15
C GLY A 54 -7.95 -8.11 -6.47
N TYR A 55 -8.99 -7.49 -7.02
CA TYR A 55 -9.64 -6.30 -6.42
C TYR A 55 -10.92 -6.64 -5.65
N SER A 56 -11.44 -7.86 -5.82
CA SER A 56 -12.67 -8.31 -5.19
C SER A 56 -12.55 -8.42 -3.66
N GLU A 57 -13.65 -8.14 -2.94
CA GLU A 57 -13.71 -8.42 -1.50
C GLU A 57 -13.55 -9.90 -1.18
N ASP A 58 -13.96 -10.77 -2.11
CA ASP A 58 -13.82 -12.21 -1.99
C ASP A 58 -12.34 -12.63 -1.96
N TRP A 59 -11.49 -11.99 -2.78
CA TRP A 59 -10.05 -12.20 -2.69
C TRP A 59 -9.48 -11.73 -1.35
N ALA A 60 -9.92 -10.59 -0.81
CA ALA A 60 -9.44 -10.12 0.49
C ALA A 60 -9.73 -11.15 1.61
N LYS A 61 -10.94 -11.73 1.62
CA LYS A 61 -11.33 -12.79 2.57
C LYS A 61 -10.55 -14.09 2.33
N GLU A 62 -10.32 -14.44 1.06
CA GLU A 62 -9.56 -15.63 0.71
C GLU A 62 -8.07 -15.50 1.06
N ALA A 63 -7.47 -14.34 0.79
CA ALA A 63 -6.09 -14.01 1.14
C ALA A 63 -5.88 -14.10 2.66
N GLU A 64 -6.82 -13.59 3.45
CA GLU A 64 -6.81 -13.71 4.92
C GLU A 64 -6.91 -15.18 5.38
N LYS A 65 -7.79 -16.00 4.76
CA LYS A 65 -7.83 -17.45 5.02
C LYS A 65 -6.53 -18.15 4.66
N ARG A 66 -5.86 -17.68 3.60
CA ARG A 66 -4.51 -18.10 3.22
C ARG A 66 -3.45 -17.47 4.15
N GLY A 67 -3.77 -16.63 5.11
CA GLY A 67 -2.78 -15.98 5.99
C GLY A 67 -1.81 -15.06 5.23
N LEU A 68 -2.24 -14.53 4.09
CA LEU A 68 -1.52 -13.49 3.36
C LEU A 68 -1.81 -12.15 4.03
N ASN A 69 -0.76 -11.38 4.33
CA ASN A 69 -0.92 -10.10 4.99
C ASN A 69 -1.61 -9.09 4.04
N ASN A 70 -2.60 -8.38 4.55
CA ASN A 70 -3.27 -7.28 3.85
C ASN A 70 -3.19 -6.01 4.72
N LEU A 71 -2.07 -5.27 4.62
CA LEU A 71 -1.84 -4.04 5.38
C LEU A 71 -2.42 -2.86 4.61
N LYS A 72 -3.56 -2.36 5.09
CA LYS A 72 -4.34 -1.32 4.37
C LYS A 72 -3.74 0.08 4.50
N THR A 73 -3.06 0.36 5.60
CA THR A 73 -2.52 1.69 5.88
C THR A 73 -1.00 1.70 5.74
N THR A 74 -0.48 2.83 5.22
CA THR A 74 0.98 3.01 5.06
C THR A 74 1.73 2.95 6.40
N PRO A 75 1.25 3.57 7.50
CA PRO A 75 1.92 3.45 8.80
C PRO A 75 2.02 2.02 9.32
N GLU A 76 0.96 1.21 9.18
CA GLU A 76 0.99 -0.20 9.57
C GLU A 76 1.96 -1.01 8.71
N ALA A 77 1.98 -0.75 7.39
CA ALA A 77 2.91 -1.40 6.47
C ALA A 77 4.38 -1.06 6.79
N LEU A 78 4.69 0.22 7.05
CA LEU A 78 6.03 0.65 7.45
C LEU A 78 6.43 0.08 8.80
N LYS A 79 5.52 0.00 9.77
CA LYS A 79 5.78 -0.66 11.05
C LYS A 79 6.07 -2.15 10.87
N TYR A 80 5.36 -2.84 9.97
CA TYR A 80 5.59 -4.25 9.68
C TYR A 80 6.92 -4.49 8.96
N GLU A 81 7.39 -3.53 8.16
CA GLU A 81 8.69 -3.59 7.48
C GLU A 81 9.86 -3.70 8.47
N LEU A 82 9.72 -3.19 9.71
CA LEU A 82 10.73 -3.30 10.78
C LEU A 82 10.78 -4.68 11.46
N ASN A 83 10.01 -5.67 10.99
CA ASN A 83 10.09 -7.02 11.53
C ASN A 83 11.50 -7.60 11.33
N GLN A 84 12.05 -8.23 12.37
CA GLN A 84 13.41 -8.78 12.39
C GLN A 84 13.73 -9.69 11.19
N LYS A 85 12.74 -10.43 10.67
CA LYS A 85 12.93 -11.28 9.49
C LYS A 85 13.37 -10.50 8.23
N PHE A 86 12.91 -9.27 8.09
CA PHE A 86 13.24 -8.41 6.96
C PHE A 86 14.59 -7.74 7.16
N ILE A 87 14.88 -7.29 8.39
CA ILE A 87 16.18 -6.73 8.75
C ILE A 87 17.29 -7.77 8.50
N ALA A 88 17.08 -8.98 9.02
CA ALA A 88 18.03 -10.10 8.87
C ALA A 88 18.32 -10.43 7.39
N LEU A 89 17.33 -10.32 6.50
CA LEU A 89 17.54 -10.50 5.05
C LEU A 89 18.57 -9.52 4.50
N TYR A 90 18.49 -8.24 4.86
CA TYR A 90 19.42 -7.23 4.36
C TYR A 90 20.81 -7.35 5.00
N GLU A 91 20.86 -7.68 6.30
CA GLU A 91 22.12 -7.89 7.01
C GLU A 91 22.90 -9.09 6.46
N GLU A 92 22.21 -10.22 6.22
CA GLU A 92 22.83 -11.44 5.67
C GLU A 92 23.38 -11.22 4.25
N LEU A 93 22.69 -10.40 3.45
CA LEU A 93 23.14 -10.05 2.11
C LEU A 93 24.20 -8.94 2.11
N GLY A 94 24.50 -8.34 3.27
CA GLY A 94 25.44 -7.22 3.40
C GLY A 94 24.97 -5.94 2.68
N ILE A 95 23.66 -5.76 2.52
CA ILE A 95 23.07 -4.61 1.81
C ILE A 95 22.89 -3.43 2.75
N TYR A 96 22.33 -3.69 3.94
CA TYR A 96 22.13 -2.69 5.00
C TYR A 96 22.49 -3.31 6.34
N ASN A 97 22.95 -2.48 7.26
CA ASN A 97 22.95 -2.81 8.69
C ASN A 97 21.62 -2.42 9.35
N HIS A 98 21.36 -2.92 10.56
CA HIS A 98 20.15 -2.60 11.34
C HIS A 98 19.82 -1.09 11.39
N ARG A 99 20.81 -0.26 11.73
CA ARG A 99 20.62 1.20 11.87
C ARG A 99 20.26 1.88 10.54
N GLU A 100 20.90 1.47 9.45
CA GLU A 100 20.60 1.99 8.11
C GLU A 100 19.19 1.63 7.67
N PHE A 101 18.74 0.42 8.00
CA PHE A 101 17.39 -0.02 7.67
C PHE A 101 16.33 0.75 8.45
N GLU A 102 16.52 0.92 9.77
CA GLU A 102 15.64 1.73 10.61
C GLU A 102 15.58 3.18 10.15
N ALA A 103 16.73 3.82 9.89
CA ALA A 103 16.77 5.19 9.41
C ALA A 103 16.02 5.36 8.08
N ARG A 104 16.13 4.39 7.17
CA ARG A 104 15.35 4.41 5.90
C ARG A 104 13.85 4.27 6.14
N ASN A 105 13.44 3.47 7.12
CA ASN A 105 12.03 3.34 7.48
C ASN A 105 11.49 4.66 8.06
N GLU A 106 12.26 5.30 8.93
CA GLU A 106 11.92 6.61 9.52
C GLU A 106 11.76 7.68 8.44
N ILE A 107 12.69 7.77 7.49
CA ILE A 107 12.60 8.70 6.35
C ILE A 107 11.31 8.46 5.53
N LYS A 108 10.93 7.19 5.32
CA LYS A 108 9.67 6.87 4.61
C LYS A 108 8.45 7.35 5.39
N LEU A 109 8.45 7.18 6.71
CA LEU A 109 7.37 7.60 7.58
C LEU A 109 7.24 9.12 7.62
N GLU A 110 8.37 9.83 7.77
CA GLU A 110 8.43 11.29 7.73
C GLU A 110 7.89 11.82 6.40
N LYS A 111 8.30 11.22 5.28
CA LYS A 111 7.79 11.58 3.95
C LYS A 111 6.28 11.39 3.85
N TYR A 112 5.75 10.29 4.36
CA TYR A 112 4.30 10.03 4.39
C TYR A 112 3.56 11.11 5.20
N SER A 113 4.02 11.39 6.42
CA SER A 113 3.43 12.41 7.30
C SER A 113 3.48 13.81 6.67
N THR A 114 4.63 14.17 6.08
CA THR A 114 4.82 15.48 5.43
C THR A 114 3.89 15.64 4.22
N ASN A 115 3.78 14.61 3.38
CA ASN A 115 2.85 14.64 2.25
C ASN A 115 1.40 14.82 2.70
N SER A 116 0.97 14.07 3.72
CA SER A 116 -0.40 14.18 4.25
C SER A 116 -0.69 15.56 4.83
N ASP A 117 0.28 16.18 5.51
CA ASP A 117 0.15 17.53 6.05
C ASP A 117 0.03 18.58 4.92
N ILE A 118 0.83 18.46 3.87
CA ILE A 118 0.75 19.35 2.70
C ILE A 118 -0.62 19.21 2.03
N GLU A 119 -1.10 18.00 1.80
CA GLU A 119 -2.43 17.74 1.20
C GLU A 119 -3.56 18.38 2.04
N ALA A 120 -3.52 18.21 3.36
CA ALA A 120 -4.50 18.79 4.26
C ALA A 120 -4.48 20.33 4.24
N LYS A 121 -3.29 20.93 4.24
CA LYS A 121 -3.10 22.38 4.17
C LYS A 121 -3.62 22.96 2.86
N VAL A 122 -3.26 22.34 1.74
CA VAL A 122 -3.72 22.76 0.41
C VAL A 122 -5.24 22.64 0.31
N LEU A 123 -5.83 21.53 0.80
CA LEU A 123 -7.29 21.38 0.80
C LEU A 123 -7.97 22.44 1.66
N SER A 124 -7.45 22.73 2.85
CA SER A 124 -7.98 23.78 3.72
C SER A 124 -7.92 25.17 3.06
N ASP A 125 -6.82 25.47 2.38
CA ASP A 125 -6.64 26.73 1.67
C ASP A 125 -7.64 26.86 0.51
N ILE A 126 -7.77 25.81 -0.32
CA ILE A 126 -8.74 25.77 -1.42
C ILE A 126 -10.17 25.92 -0.90
N ALA A 127 -10.51 25.22 0.18
CA ALA A 127 -11.84 25.29 0.77
C ALA A 127 -12.18 26.72 1.23
N ARG A 128 -11.25 27.40 1.91
CA ARG A 128 -11.46 28.75 2.46
C ARG A 128 -11.46 29.84 1.41
N ASN A 129 -10.55 29.78 0.45
CA ASN A 129 -10.32 30.88 -0.50
C ASN A 129 -11.13 30.74 -1.80
N HIS A 130 -11.47 29.50 -2.19
CA HIS A 130 -12.15 29.26 -3.46
C HIS A 130 -13.56 28.72 -3.27
N ILE A 131 -13.74 27.67 -2.46
CA ILE A 131 -15.04 26.99 -2.34
C ILE A 131 -16.05 27.81 -1.56
N ILE A 132 -15.72 28.25 -0.33
CA ILE A 132 -16.64 29.00 0.52
C ILE A 132 -17.09 30.31 -0.16
N PRO A 133 -16.20 31.14 -0.74
CA PRO A 133 -16.63 32.38 -1.39
C PRO A 133 -17.53 32.13 -2.61
N ALA A 134 -17.24 31.11 -3.42
CA ALA A 134 -18.08 30.75 -4.56
C ALA A 134 -19.48 30.30 -4.11
N ALA A 135 -19.56 29.49 -3.05
CA ALA A 135 -20.82 29.04 -2.47
C ALA A 135 -21.65 30.20 -1.91
N LEU A 136 -21.02 31.12 -1.16
CA LEU A 136 -21.69 32.32 -0.62
C LEU A 136 -22.19 33.25 -1.72
N ASN A 137 -21.40 33.46 -2.77
CA ASN A 137 -21.83 34.25 -3.93
C ASN A 137 -23.07 33.66 -4.59
N TYR A 138 -23.11 32.34 -4.77
CA TYR A 138 -24.29 31.69 -5.32
C TYR A 138 -25.49 31.77 -4.37
N GLN A 139 -25.28 31.59 -3.07
CA GLN A 139 -26.33 31.72 -2.06
C GLN A 139 -26.94 33.12 -2.04
N ASN A 140 -26.12 34.17 -2.13
CA ASN A 140 -26.59 35.56 -2.21
C ASN A 140 -27.46 35.79 -3.45
N ARG A 141 -27.05 35.28 -4.62
CA ARG A 141 -27.86 35.36 -5.86
C ARG A 141 -29.22 34.69 -5.70
N LEU A 142 -29.30 33.56 -5.01
CA LEU A 142 -30.58 32.90 -4.74
C LEU A 142 -31.45 33.72 -3.78
N ILE A 143 -30.86 34.30 -2.74
CA ILE A 143 -31.57 35.18 -1.79
C ILE A 143 -32.15 36.40 -2.52
N ASP A 144 -31.37 37.04 -3.39
CA ASP A 144 -31.82 38.21 -4.14
C ASP A 144 -32.98 37.86 -5.08
N ASN A 145 -32.92 36.70 -5.76
CA ASN A 145 -34.03 36.21 -6.58
C ASN A 145 -35.30 35.98 -5.75
N VAL A 146 -35.20 35.35 -4.58
CA VAL A 146 -36.35 35.09 -3.70
C VAL A 146 -36.94 36.39 -3.14
N LYS A 147 -36.08 37.35 -2.76
CA LYS A 147 -36.52 38.69 -2.32
C LYS A 147 -37.29 39.39 -3.44
N GLY A 148 -36.76 39.41 -4.66
CA GLY A 148 -37.42 40.00 -5.83
C GLY A 148 -38.80 39.37 -6.10
N LEU A 149 -38.91 38.04 -6.02
CA LEU A 149 -40.20 37.35 -6.15
C LEU A 149 -41.19 37.71 -5.03
N LYS A 150 -40.71 37.89 -3.79
CA LYS A 150 -41.54 38.29 -2.66
C LYS A 150 -42.04 39.73 -2.80
N GLU A 151 -41.22 40.66 -3.26
CA GLU A 151 -41.62 42.06 -3.50
C GLU A 151 -42.66 42.18 -4.62
N ILE A 152 -42.50 41.42 -5.70
CA ILE A 152 -43.50 41.36 -6.80
C ILE A 152 -44.83 40.74 -6.34
N SER A 153 -44.79 39.76 -5.44
CA SER A 153 -46.01 39.11 -4.94
C SER A 153 -46.76 39.96 -3.89
N VAL A 154 -46.07 40.76 -3.07
CA VAL A 154 -46.70 41.70 -2.12
C VAL A 154 -47.37 42.87 -2.86
N SER A 155 -46.74 43.43 -3.90
CA SER A 155 -47.32 44.54 -4.68
C SER A 155 -48.60 44.17 -5.42
N LYS A 156 -48.79 42.89 -5.77
CA LYS A 156 -50.04 42.37 -6.34
C LYS A 156 -51.20 42.31 -5.34
N ASN A 157 -50.93 42.11 -4.05
CA ASN A 157 -51.98 42.00 -3.03
C ASN A 157 -52.42 43.35 -2.43
N SER A 158 -51.66 44.43 -2.64
CA SER A 158 -51.99 45.79 -2.19
C SER A 158 -52.84 46.60 -3.17
N ASN A 159 -53.23 46.02 -4.31
CA ASN A 159 -54.10 46.63 -5.34
C ASN A 159 -55.51 46.01 -5.36
N LEU A 160 -55.95 45.41 -4.25
CA LEU A 160 -57.32 44.96 -3.97
C LEU A 160 -57.82 45.69 -2.72
#